data_AF-A0A519HMJ0-F1
#
_entry.id   AF-A0A519HMJ0-F1
#
_cell.length_a   1.000
_cell.length_b   1.000
_cell.length_c   1.000
_cell.angle_alpha   90.00
_cell.angle_beta   90.00
_cell.angle_gamma   90.00
#
_symmetry.space_group_name_H-M   'P 1'
#
loop_
_entity.id
_entity.type
_entity.pdbx_description
1 polymer ?
#
loop_
_entity_poly.entity_id
_entity_poly.type
_entity_poly.pdbx_seq_one_letter_code
_entity_poly.pdbx_strand_id
1 'polypeptide(L)'
;MLVLVTTTAAAQPRPLRVLYLSQSVGFVHETVRRPADGLASSELALQAMAHDSGAFTVELTQDARDITPARLADVDVLLFSTTGALPIDRPTWDAIVSWIESGRGGFVGVHSAADTALAFEGGQEFYTAFLGGRFDGHPWTQGTAIGLSTLEPRHPLVSMWPEHTGYAEEIYQYAGFDPARVRVLQTLDMRVGPLRRPYPVPVTWVRQSGAGRLFYTNLGHTPSTWDDPRFRAQIVAAIRWTGHRLDAPTAPNPDVQDRAAITALSAAQGLDEPTPPSDLSEIASRIRALQALHPEKHDGDATAWDAALDQLSDSAP
;
A
#
# COMPACT_ATOMS: atom_id res chain seq x y z
N MET A 1 59.61 -8.19 4.25
CA MET A 1 58.81 -6.95 4.38
C MET A 1 57.35 -7.39 4.47
N LEU A 2 56.77 -7.38 5.66
CA LEU A 2 55.41 -7.86 5.90
C LEU A 2 54.46 -6.66 5.73
N VAL A 3 53.60 -6.70 4.70
CA VAL A 3 52.59 -5.67 4.48
C VAL A 3 51.36 -6.02 5.32
N LEU A 4 51.12 -5.26 6.39
CA LEU A 4 49.85 -5.31 7.12
C LEU A 4 48.77 -4.68 6.24
N VAL A 5 47.79 -5.48 5.81
CA VAL A 5 46.54 -4.98 5.24
C VAL A 5 45.59 -4.71 6.39
N THR A 6 45.43 -3.44 6.77
CA THR A 6 44.38 -3.01 7.69
C THR A 6 43.05 -2.98 6.94
N THR A 7 42.23 -4.00 7.11
CA THR A 7 40.82 -3.94 6.71
C THR A 7 40.08 -3.04 7.69
N THR A 8 39.69 -1.83 7.27
CA THR A 8 38.71 -1.03 7.99
C THR A 8 37.37 -1.75 7.96
N ALA A 9 36.94 -2.28 9.10
CA ALA A 9 35.57 -2.78 9.25
C ALA A 9 34.62 -1.61 9.01
N ALA A 10 33.81 -1.67 7.95
CA ALA A 10 32.74 -0.70 7.75
C ALA A 10 31.79 -0.78 8.94
N ALA A 11 31.60 0.34 9.64
CA ALA A 11 30.65 0.42 10.74
C ALA A 11 29.27 -0.01 10.23
N GLN A 12 28.64 -0.96 10.92
CA GLN A 12 27.27 -1.36 10.61
C GLN A 12 26.39 -0.11 10.65
N PRO A 13 25.59 0.16 9.61
CA PRO A 13 24.71 1.32 9.61
C PRO A 13 23.76 1.24 10.80
N ARG A 14 23.57 2.36 11.51
CA ARG A 14 22.62 2.42 12.62
C ARG A 14 21.22 1.94 12.17
N PRO A 15 20.45 1.29 13.05
CA PRO A 15 19.05 0.99 12.79
C PRO A 15 18.27 2.25 12.39
N LEU A 16 17.30 2.09 11.49
CA LEU A 16 16.35 3.13 11.15
C LEU A 16 15.44 3.42 12.36
N ARG A 17 15.04 4.68 12.54
CA ARG A 17 14.13 5.11 13.60
C ARG A 17 12.73 5.21 13.01
N VAL A 18 11.87 4.26 13.38
CA VAL A 18 10.48 4.21 12.92
C VAL A 18 9.58 4.78 14.00
N LEU A 19 8.69 5.70 13.62
CA LEU A 19 7.55 6.10 14.46
C LEU A 19 6.30 5.47 13.88
N TYR A 20 5.70 4.53 14.63
CA TYR A 20 4.48 3.85 14.26
C TYR A 20 3.28 4.55 14.90
N LEU A 21 2.41 5.11 14.05
CA LEU A 21 1.13 5.69 14.42
C LEU A 21 0.01 4.70 14.09
N SER A 22 -0.73 4.28 15.12
CA SER A 22 -1.85 3.35 15.03
C SER A 22 -3.15 3.95 15.57
N GLN A 23 -3.31 5.28 15.40
CA GLN A 23 -4.50 6.01 15.84
C GLN A 23 -5.68 5.79 14.89
N SER A 24 -6.85 5.52 15.47
CA SER A 24 -8.13 5.51 14.78
C SER A 24 -9.03 6.62 15.29
N VAL A 25 -9.51 7.47 14.38
CA VAL A 25 -10.58 8.45 14.60
C VAL A 25 -11.84 7.91 13.92
N GLY A 26 -12.71 7.26 14.70
CA GLY A 26 -13.87 6.54 14.16
C GLY A 26 -13.72 5.03 14.34
N PHE A 27 -13.72 4.28 13.24
CA PHE A 27 -13.62 2.82 13.30
C PHE A 27 -12.23 2.38 13.77
N VAL A 28 -12.21 1.46 14.74
CA VAL A 28 -10.98 0.93 15.35
C VAL A 28 -10.84 -0.54 14.99
N HIS A 29 -9.88 -0.84 14.11
CA HIS A 29 -9.52 -2.20 13.72
C HIS A 29 -8.98 -3.01 14.91
N GLU A 30 -9.18 -4.33 14.88
CA GLU A 30 -8.69 -5.22 15.93
C GLU A 30 -7.17 -5.11 16.10
N THR A 31 -6.43 -5.02 14.99
CA THR A 31 -4.96 -5.01 14.98
C THR A 31 -4.33 -3.78 15.62
N VAL A 32 -5.08 -2.69 15.78
CA VAL A 32 -4.63 -1.43 16.42
C VAL A 32 -5.33 -1.18 17.76
N ARG A 33 -6.27 -2.05 18.17
CA ARG A 33 -6.95 -1.91 19.44
C ARG A 33 -6.05 -2.35 20.59
N ARG A 34 -5.59 -1.39 21.40
CA ARG A 34 -4.90 -1.70 22.65
C ARG A 34 -5.90 -2.25 23.69
N PRO A 35 -5.58 -3.36 24.38
CA PRO A 35 -6.28 -3.73 25.61
C PRO A 35 -5.92 -2.75 26.75
N ALA A 36 -6.59 -2.86 27.89
CA ALA A 36 -6.40 -1.94 29.03
C ALA A 36 -4.93 -1.83 29.49
N ASP A 37 -4.22 -2.96 29.53
CA ASP A 37 -2.86 -3.05 30.06
C ASP A 37 -1.88 -3.67 29.05
N GLY A 38 -1.96 -3.28 27.78
CA GLY A 38 -1.07 -3.85 26.77
C GLY A 38 -1.03 -3.13 25.43
N LEU A 39 -0.21 -3.67 24.55
CA LEU A 39 -0.05 -3.22 23.18
C LEU A 39 -1.04 -3.94 22.26
N ALA A 40 -1.37 -3.30 21.14
CA ALA A 40 -2.16 -3.93 20.10
C ALA A 40 -1.32 -5.00 19.37
N SER A 41 -1.98 -5.93 18.65
CA SER A 41 -1.26 -7.02 17.98
C SER A 41 -0.29 -6.54 16.90
N SER A 42 -0.64 -5.49 16.15
CA SER A 42 0.28 -4.88 15.17
C SER A 42 1.51 -4.24 15.82
N GLU A 43 1.35 -3.65 17.00
CA GLU A 43 2.44 -3.01 17.75
C GLU A 43 3.43 -4.05 18.28
N LEU A 44 2.92 -5.16 18.84
CA LEU A 44 3.72 -6.31 19.26
C LEU A 44 4.48 -6.91 18.07
N ALA A 45 3.80 -7.08 16.94
CA ALA A 45 4.40 -7.61 15.72
C ALA A 45 5.53 -6.71 15.20
N LEU A 46 5.35 -5.38 15.20
CA LEU A 46 6.40 -4.44 14.79
C LEU A 46 7.59 -4.42 15.74
N GLN A 47 7.38 -4.53 17.05
CA GLN A 47 8.47 -4.69 18.02
C GLN A 47 9.26 -5.98 17.78
N ALA A 48 8.58 -7.09 17.50
CA ALA A 48 9.23 -8.36 17.15
C ALA A 48 10.02 -8.23 15.84
N MET A 49 9.44 -7.62 14.80
CA MET A 49 10.14 -7.37 13.53
C MET A 49 11.38 -6.49 13.71
N ALA A 50 11.30 -5.44 14.55
CA ALA A 50 12.41 -4.56 14.89
C ALA A 50 13.54 -5.36 15.56
N HIS A 51 13.20 -6.13 16.59
CA HIS A 51 14.13 -6.98 17.33
C HIS A 51 14.80 -8.02 16.43
N ASP A 52 14.01 -8.80 15.70
CA ASP A 52 14.49 -9.96 14.93
C ASP A 52 15.34 -9.54 13.73
N SER A 53 14.99 -8.43 13.09
CA SER A 53 15.73 -7.94 11.91
C SER A 53 16.97 -7.10 12.26
N GLY A 54 16.96 -6.43 13.43
CA GLY A 54 17.94 -5.39 13.78
C GLY A 54 17.97 -4.20 12.82
N ALA A 55 17.05 -4.12 11.86
CA ALA A 55 17.07 -3.13 10.79
C ALA A 55 16.53 -1.76 11.24
N PHE A 56 15.70 -1.75 12.28
CA PHE A 56 15.07 -0.55 12.81
C PHE A 56 14.78 -0.67 14.30
N THR A 57 14.62 0.47 14.95
CA THR A 57 13.93 0.62 16.23
C THR A 57 12.55 1.21 15.97
N VAL A 58 11.55 0.81 16.76
CA VAL A 58 10.19 1.34 16.63
C VAL A 58 9.74 2.02 17.91
N GLU A 59 9.23 3.24 17.76
CA GLU A 59 8.46 3.93 18.78
C GLU A 59 6.97 3.87 18.41
N LEU A 60 6.11 3.64 19.40
CA LEU A 60 4.69 3.36 19.21
C LEU A 60 3.85 4.52 19.76
N THR A 61 2.90 5.02 18.97
CA THR A 61 1.94 6.03 19.44
C THR A 61 0.54 5.80 18.84
N GLN A 62 -0.49 6.19 19.60
CA GLN A 62 -1.87 6.30 19.14
C GLN A 62 -2.37 7.76 19.17
N ASP A 63 -1.44 8.72 19.20
CA ASP A 63 -1.75 10.14 19.18
C ASP A 63 -0.94 10.84 18.09
N ALA A 64 -1.60 11.22 17.00
CA ALA A 64 -0.98 11.87 15.86
C ALA A 64 -0.40 13.25 16.22
N ARG A 65 -0.82 13.87 17.33
CA ARG A 65 -0.24 15.13 17.84
C ARG A 65 1.21 14.96 18.30
N ASP A 66 1.65 13.72 18.51
CA ASP A 66 3.05 13.42 18.78
C ASP A 66 3.95 13.73 17.57
N ILE A 67 3.40 13.70 16.34
CA ILE A 67 4.15 14.02 15.14
C ILE A 67 4.28 15.54 15.04
N THR A 68 5.49 16.04 15.30
CA THR A 68 5.83 17.46 15.22
C THR A 68 7.06 17.67 14.35
N PRO A 69 7.28 18.87 13.78
CA PRO A 69 8.50 19.15 13.02
C PRO A 69 9.79 18.86 13.79
N ALA A 70 9.81 19.11 15.10
CA ALA A 70 10.94 18.78 15.96
C ALA A 70 11.16 17.25 16.04
N ARG A 71 10.09 16.47 16.21
CA ARG A 71 10.18 15.01 16.28
C ARG A 71 10.62 14.37 14.97
N LEU A 72 10.26 14.96 13.82
CA LEU A 72 10.71 14.48 12.50
C LEU A 72 12.24 14.52 12.32
N ALA A 73 12.97 15.34 13.10
CA ALA A 73 14.43 15.29 13.12
C ALA A 73 14.97 13.95 13.65
N ASP A 74 14.17 13.27 14.49
CA ASP A 74 14.53 12.03 15.15
C ASP A 74 13.88 10.77 14.57
N VAL A 75 13.20 10.91 13.44
CA VAL A 75 12.52 9.82 12.72
C VAL A 75 13.13 9.69 11.34
N ASP A 76 13.26 8.44 10.87
CA ASP A 76 13.66 8.13 9.50
C ASP A 76 12.46 7.63 8.66
N VAL A 77 11.49 6.96 9.30
CA VAL A 77 10.29 6.43 8.64
C VAL A 77 9.05 6.63 9.51
N LEU A 78 7.99 7.19 8.93
CA LEU A 78 6.65 7.16 9.50
C LEU A 78 5.93 5.89 9.01
N LEU A 79 5.37 5.11 9.94
CA LEU A 79 4.53 3.95 9.62
C LEU A 79 3.12 4.22 10.12
N PHE A 80 2.13 4.16 9.23
CA PHE A 80 0.73 4.45 9.53
C PHE A 80 -0.11 3.18 9.37
N SER A 81 -0.91 2.88 10.39
CA SER A 81 -2.08 2.01 10.33
C SER A 81 -3.22 2.76 11.01
N THR A 82 -3.76 3.75 10.31
CA THR A 82 -4.58 4.82 10.89
C THR A 82 -5.94 4.93 10.21
N THR A 83 -6.93 5.46 10.91
CA THR A 83 -8.30 5.63 10.37
C THR A 83 -8.83 7.02 10.67
N GLY A 84 -9.58 7.60 9.72
CA GLY A 84 -10.33 8.84 9.87
C GLY A 84 -9.48 10.10 9.97
N ALA A 85 -10.13 11.21 10.35
CA ALA A 85 -9.54 12.55 10.38
C ALA A 85 -8.56 12.72 11.56
N LEU A 86 -7.30 12.39 11.34
CA LEU A 86 -6.25 12.52 12.35
C LEU A 86 -6.10 13.98 12.80
N PRO A 87 -5.82 14.25 14.09
CA PRO A 87 -5.62 15.60 14.64
C PRO A 87 -4.25 16.19 14.24
N ILE A 88 -3.92 16.15 12.96
CA ILE A 88 -2.75 16.77 12.35
C ILE A 88 -3.24 18.04 11.64
N ASP A 89 -2.72 19.19 12.05
CA ASP A 89 -3.02 20.45 11.41
C ASP A 89 -2.27 20.63 10.08
N ARG A 90 -2.70 21.63 9.29
CA ARG A 90 -2.12 21.87 7.97
C ARG A 90 -0.61 22.15 8.02
N PRO A 91 -0.08 23.05 8.89
CA PRO A 91 1.36 23.28 8.98
C PRO A 91 2.17 22.02 9.32
N THR A 92 1.66 21.16 10.21
CA THR A 92 2.33 19.90 10.55
C THR A 92 2.33 18.95 9.37
N TRP A 93 1.21 18.82 8.65
CA TRP A 93 1.15 17.99 7.45
C TRP A 93 2.11 18.47 6.35
N ASP A 94 2.16 19.78 6.09
CA ASP A 94 3.09 20.36 5.12
C ASP A 94 4.55 20.10 5.51
N ALA A 95 4.87 20.10 6.81
CA ALA A 95 6.19 19.74 7.32
C ALA A 95 6.51 18.25 7.13
N ILE A 96 5.55 17.34 7.33
CA ILE A 96 5.69 15.90 7.05
C ILE A 96 5.98 15.69 5.57
N VAL A 97 5.19 16.28 4.67
CA VAL A 97 5.38 16.17 3.23
C VAL A 97 6.75 16.72 2.82
N SER A 98 7.12 17.90 3.30
CA SER A 98 8.43 18.50 3.01
C SER A 98 9.61 17.65 3.52
N TRP A 99 9.46 17.01 4.69
CA TRP A 99 10.45 16.09 5.25
C TRP A 99 10.63 14.84 4.37
N ILE A 100 9.53 14.25 3.87
CA ILE A 100 9.57 13.14 2.91
C ILE A 100 10.19 13.61 1.60
N GLU A 101 9.71 14.70 1.00
CA GLU A 101 10.18 15.19 -0.29
C GLU A 101 11.65 15.58 -0.31
N SER A 102 12.20 15.97 0.84
CA SER A 102 13.63 16.23 1.00
C SER A 102 14.52 14.97 0.98
N GLY A 103 13.93 13.77 1.06
CA GLY A 103 14.65 12.50 1.17
C GLY A 103 15.18 12.21 2.58
N ARG A 104 14.88 13.07 3.57
CA ARG A 104 15.19 12.81 4.99
C ARG A 104 14.31 11.73 5.59
N GLY A 105 13.16 11.48 4.99
CA GLY A 105 12.12 10.62 5.52
C GLY A 105 11.45 9.71 4.51
N GLY A 106 10.94 8.60 5.00
CA GLY A 106 10.11 7.65 4.28
C GLY A 106 8.73 7.48 4.91
N PHE A 107 7.80 6.92 4.13
CA PHE A 107 6.44 6.62 4.60
C PHE A 107 6.01 5.20 4.24
N VAL A 108 5.45 4.49 5.21
CA VAL A 108 4.87 3.14 5.05
C VAL A 108 3.41 3.20 5.53
N GLY A 109 2.46 2.98 4.61
CA GLY A 109 1.04 2.81 4.94
C GLY A 109 0.64 1.34 4.93
N VAL A 110 -0.15 0.93 5.91
CA VAL A 110 -0.66 -0.44 6.04
C VAL A 110 -2.18 -0.42 6.18
N HIS A 111 -2.85 -1.26 5.39
CA HIS A 111 -4.29 -1.51 5.38
C HIS A 111 -5.14 -0.23 5.52
N SER A 112 -5.57 0.05 6.76
CA SER A 112 -6.45 1.16 7.12
C SER A 112 -5.84 2.53 6.82
N ALA A 113 -4.52 2.63 6.62
CA ALA A 113 -3.88 3.88 6.22
C ALA A 113 -4.47 4.53 4.96
N ALA A 114 -5.21 3.80 4.10
CA ALA A 114 -5.96 4.37 2.98
C ALA A 114 -7.32 5.00 3.37
N ASP A 115 -7.82 4.72 4.57
CA ASP A 115 -9.02 5.32 5.19
C ASP A 115 -8.63 6.47 6.14
N THR A 116 -7.45 7.08 5.94
CA THR A 116 -6.99 8.22 6.72
C THR A 116 -7.37 9.55 6.06
N ALA A 117 -7.77 10.51 6.90
CA ALA A 117 -7.94 11.90 6.55
C ALA A 117 -7.18 12.80 7.53
N LEU A 118 -7.21 14.12 7.32
CA LEU A 118 -6.54 15.10 8.17
C LEU A 118 -7.56 16.12 8.68
N ALA A 119 -7.46 16.53 9.94
CA ALA A 119 -8.42 17.41 10.61
C ALA A 119 -8.30 18.88 10.19
N PHE A 120 -8.33 19.15 8.89
CA PHE A 120 -8.43 20.49 8.30
C PHE A 120 -9.21 20.42 6.98
N GLU A 121 -9.71 21.57 6.50
CA GLU A 121 -10.45 21.66 5.24
C GLU A 121 -9.62 21.17 4.05
N GLY A 122 -10.17 20.21 3.29
CA GLY A 122 -9.46 19.54 2.19
C GLY A 122 -8.50 18.43 2.62
N GLY A 123 -8.42 18.12 3.92
CA GLY A 123 -7.44 17.17 4.47
C GLY A 123 -7.52 15.77 3.87
N GLN A 124 -8.72 15.32 3.50
CA GLN A 124 -8.92 14.03 2.82
C GLN A 124 -8.31 14.03 1.42
N GLU A 125 -8.53 15.08 0.63
CA GLU A 125 -8.03 15.21 -0.73
C GLU A 125 -6.49 15.30 -0.73
N PHE A 126 -5.93 16.06 0.21
CA PHE A 126 -4.47 16.15 0.39
C PHE A 126 -3.85 14.79 0.72
N TYR A 127 -4.44 14.04 1.64
CA TYR A 127 -3.93 12.72 2.02
C TYR A 127 -4.11 11.69 0.89
N THR A 128 -5.26 11.72 0.20
CA THR A 128 -5.53 10.87 -0.97
C THR A 128 -4.49 11.08 -2.06
N ALA A 129 -4.20 12.34 -2.40
CA ALA A 129 -3.19 12.69 -3.40
C ALA A 129 -1.76 12.30 -2.98
N PHE A 130 -1.48 12.29 -1.67
CA PHE A 130 -0.22 11.85 -1.10
C PHE A 130 -0.05 10.32 -1.22
N LEU A 131 -1.03 9.54 -0.74
CA LEU A 131 -0.97 8.08 -0.69
C LEU A 131 -1.14 7.43 -2.08
N GLY A 132 -1.96 8.03 -2.93
CA GLY A 132 -2.28 7.55 -4.28
C GLY A 132 -3.64 6.88 -4.42
N GLY A 133 -4.52 7.01 -3.43
CA GLY A 133 -5.89 6.49 -3.40
C GLY A 133 -6.46 6.57 -1.98
N ARG A 134 -7.79 6.53 -1.85
CA ARG A 134 -8.48 6.47 -0.55
C ARG A 134 -9.50 5.36 -0.51
N PHE A 135 -9.80 4.86 0.69
CA PHE A 135 -10.85 3.88 0.93
C PHE A 135 -12.17 4.29 0.26
N ASP A 136 -12.78 3.34 -0.45
CA ASP A 136 -14.11 3.45 -1.05
C ASP A 136 -14.88 2.13 -0.93
N GLY A 137 -14.76 1.46 0.23
CA GLY A 137 -15.42 0.18 0.51
C GLY A 137 -14.48 -1.03 0.56
N HIS A 138 -15.04 -2.15 0.97
CA HIS A 138 -14.31 -3.38 1.31
C HIS A 138 -15.11 -4.64 0.95
N PRO A 139 -15.42 -4.86 -0.34
CA PRO A 139 -16.33 -5.92 -0.74
C PRO A 139 -15.73 -7.33 -0.59
N TRP A 140 -14.40 -7.43 -0.50
CA TRP A 140 -13.73 -8.63 0.00
C TRP A 140 -13.56 -8.49 1.52
N THR A 141 -14.51 -9.03 2.26
CA THR A 141 -14.56 -8.91 3.72
C THR A 141 -13.59 -9.86 4.40
N GLN A 142 -13.29 -9.60 5.68
CA GLN A 142 -12.45 -10.46 6.51
C GLN A 142 -12.80 -11.95 6.37
N GLY A 143 -11.81 -12.77 6.01
CA GLY A 143 -11.96 -14.21 5.84
C GLY A 143 -12.43 -14.65 4.44
N THR A 144 -12.73 -13.70 3.54
CA THR A 144 -13.01 -14.01 2.14
C THR A 144 -11.74 -14.60 1.50
N ALA A 145 -11.87 -15.77 0.89
CA ALA A 145 -10.78 -16.35 0.11
C ALA A 145 -10.49 -15.47 -1.11
N ILE A 146 -9.26 -14.98 -1.20
CA ILE A 146 -8.75 -14.14 -2.29
C ILE A 146 -7.53 -14.79 -2.94
N GLY A 147 -7.24 -14.39 -4.19
CA GLY A 147 -5.93 -14.61 -4.80
C GLY A 147 -5.13 -13.32 -4.82
N LEU A 148 -3.83 -13.40 -4.54
CA LEU A 148 -2.87 -12.33 -4.74
C LEU A 148 -1.98 -12.66 -5.94
N SER A 149 -1.84 -11.73 -6.87
CA SER A 149 -0.87 -11.78 -7.96
C SER A 149 0.28 -10.83 -7.68
N THR A 150 1.50 -11.37 -7.57
CA THR A 150 2.74 -10.60 -7.47
C THR A 150 3.23 -10.24 -8.87
N LEU A 151 3.01 -8.99 -9.27
CA LEU A 151 3.22 -8.52 -10.64
C LEU A 151 4.70 -8.41 -11.03
N GLU A 152 5.57 -8.26 -10.03
CA GLU A 152 7.02 -8.19 -10.20
C GLU A 152 7.73 -9.08 -9.18
N PRO A 153 7.77 -10.42 -9.35
CA PRO A 153 8.27 -11.36 -8.34
C PRO A 153 9.72 -11.16 -7.93
N ARG A 154 10.51 -10.41 -8.71
CA ARG A 154 11.91 -10.07 -8.40
C ARG A 154 12.06 -8.73 -7.66
N HIS A 155 10.99 -7.95 -7.51
CA HIS A 155 11.04 -6.68 -6.82
C HIS A 155 11.24 -6.95 -5.31
N PRO A 156 12.28 -6.38 -4.66
CA PRO A 156 12.65 -6.71 -3.28
C PRO A 156 11.55 -6.53 -2.22
N LEU A 157 10.55 -5.69 -2.50
CA LEU A 157 9.41 -5.44 -1.61
C LEU A 157 8.31 -6.49 -1.67
N VAL A 158 8.36 -7.40 -2.66
CA VAL A 158 7.35 -8.45 -2.84
C VAL A 158 7.94 -9.82 -3.18
N SER A 159 9.27 -9.95 -3.28
CA SER A 159 9.93 -11.21 -3.65
C SER A 159 9.79 -12.34 -2.61
N MET A 160 9.31 -12.02 -1.41
CA MET A 160 8.92 -13.00 -0.38
C MET A 160 7.55 -13.64 -0.66
N TRP A 161 6.78 -13.10 -1.60
CA TRP A 161 5.50 -13.66 -2.01
C TRP A 161 5.68 -14.50 -3.30
N PRO A 162 5.05 -15.68 -3.38
CA PRO A 162 4.89 -16.38 -4.65
C PRO A 162 4.20 -15.49 -5.70
N GLU A 163 4.40 -15.82 -6.97
CA GLU A 163 3.76 -15.12 -8.09
C GLU A 163 2.23 -15.14 -7.98
N HIS A 164 1.66 -16.28 -7.58
CA HIS A 164 0.25 -16.43 -7.22
C HIS A 164 0.12 -17.04 -5.83
N THR A 165 -0.69 -16.42 -4.98
CA THR A 165 -0.89 -16.85 -3.59
C THR A 165 -2.36 -16.81 -3.23
N GLY A 166 -2.92 -17.94 -2.77
CA GLY A 166 -4.20 -17.95 -2.07
C GLY A 166 -4.05 -17.33 -0.69
N TYR A 167 -4.99 -16.45 -0.31
CA TYR A 167 -4.96 -15.73 0.96
C TYR A 167 -6.38 -15.50 1.50
N ALA A 168 -6.50 -15.01 2.73
CA ALA A 168 -7.77 -14.59 3.31
C ALA A 168 -7.54 -13.31 4.11
N GLU A 169 -8.17 -12.22 3.67
CA GLU A 169 -7.96 -10.88 4.23
C GLU A 169 -9.16 -9.98 3.90
N GLU A 170 -9.34 -8.89 4.64
CA GLU A 170 -10.19 -7.78 4.20
C GLU A 170 -9.43 -6.87 3.24
N ILE A 171 -9.98 -6.63 2.04
CA ILE A 171 -9.31 -5.85 0.99
C ILE A 171 -10.18 -4.66 0.58
N TYR A 172 -9.57 -3.48 0.62
CA TYR A 172 -10.19 -2.24 0.18
C TYR A 172 -10.19 -2.10 -1.34
N GLN A 173 -11.24 -1.46 -1.84
CA GLN A 173 -11.22 -0.78 -3.13
C GLN A 173 -11.07 0.73 -2.90
N TYR A 174 -10.80 1.46 -3.97
CA TYR A 174 -10.35 2.85 -3.85
C TYR A 174 -11.07 3.84 -4.75
N ALA A 175 -11.34 5.01 -4.20
CA ALA A 175 -11.61 6.23 -4.95
C ALA A 175 -10.32 7.03 -5.14
N GLY A 176 -10.21 7.75 -6.27
CA GLY A 176 -9.08 8.64 -6.55
C GLY A 176 -7.74 7.94 -6.73
N PHE A 177 -7.75 6.63 -7.03
CA PHE A 177 -6.53 5.90 -7.35
C PHE A 177 -5.94 6.36 -8.69
N ASP A 178 -4.66 6.72 -8.71
CA ASP A 178 -3.97 7.18 -9.92
C ASP A 178 -2.84 6.21 -10.34
N PRO A 179 -3.10 5.30 -11.29
CA PRO A 179 -2.11 4.33 -11.75
C PRO A 179 -0.88 4.97 -12.40
N ALA A 180 -1.00 6.19 -12.93
CA ALA A 180 0.11 6.89 -13.59
C ALA A 180 1.15 7.44 -12.61
N ARG A 181 0.81 7.51 -11.31
CA ARG A 181 1.68 8.07 -10.26
C ARG A 181 2.32 7.00 -9.37
N VAL A 182 1.99 5.73 -9.56
CA VAL A 182 2.44 4.63 -8.70
C VAL A 182 3.00 3.46 -9.51
N ARG A 183 3.87 2.69 -8.87
CA ARG A 183 4.29 1.37 -9.34
C ARG A 183 3.53 0.32 -8.54
N VAL A 184 2.66 -0.44 -9.18
CA VAL A 184 1.88 -1.51 -8.53
C VAL A 184 2.72 -2.79 -8.51
N LEU A 185 2.86 -3.40 -7.34
CA LEU A 185 3.67 -4.61 -7.12
C LEU A 185 2.82 -5.85 -6.87
N GLN A 186 1.63 -5.68 -6.28
CA GLN A 186 0.65 -6.76 -6.08
C GLN A 186 -0.76 -6.25 -6.40
N THR A 187 -1.62 -7.15 -6.87
CA THR A 187 -3.06 -6.92 -7.12
C THR A 187 -3.85 -8.15 -6.67
N LEU A 188 -5.15 -7.99 -6.46
CA LEU A 188 -6.05 -9.14 -6.42
C LEU A 188 -6.03 -9.88 -7.75
N ASP A 189 -5.98 -11.20 -7.68
CA ASP A 189 -6.19 -12.10 -8.81
C ASP A 189 -7.70 -12.33 -8.98
N MET A 190 -8.32 -11.58 -9.91
CA MET A 190 -9.76 -11.65 -10.16
C MET A 190 -10.24 -13.00 -10.72
N ARG A 191 -9.32 -13.92 -11.07
CA ARG A 191 -9.70 -15.29 -11.46
C ARG A 191 -10.10 -16.13 -10.23
N VAL A 192 -9.64 -15.74 -9.05
CA VAL A 192 -9.79 -16.47 -7.79
C VAL A 192 -10.77 -15.77 -6.86
N GLY A 193 -11.56 -16.55 -6.13
CA GLY A 193 -12.48 -16.04 -5.11
C GLY A 193 -13.90 -15.80 -5.64
N PRO A 194 -14.84 -15.50 -4.73
CA PRO A 194 -16.27 -15.44 -5.06
C PRO A 194 -16.67 -14.14 -5.76
N LEU A 195 -15.86 -13.09 -5.65
CA LEU A 195 -16.17 -11.76 -6.17
C LEU A 195 -15.13 -11.35 -7.22
N ARG A 196 -15.62 -11.09 -8.43
CA ARG A 196 -14.82 -10.60 -9.55
C ARG A 196 -15.21 -9.17 -9.89
N ARG A 197 -14.23 -8.40 -10.38
CA ARG A 197 -14.45 -7.05 -10.91
C ARG A 197 -13.76 -6.93 -12.27
N PRO A 198 -14.36 -6.18 -13.22
CA PRO A 198 -13.78 -5.95 -14.56
C PRO A 198 -12.62 -4.95 -14.56
N TYR A 199 -11.99 -4.72 -13.41
CA TYR A 199 -10.90 -3.78 -13.20
C TYR A 199 -9.94 -4.34 -12.14
N PRO A 200 -8.65 -3.95 -12.15
CA PRO A 200 -7.69 -4.44 -11.19
C PRO A 200 -7.90 -3.75 -9.83
N VAL A 201 -7.64 -4.48 -8.74
CA VAL A 201 -7.63 -3.92 -7.37
C VAL A 201 -6.21 -4.05 -6.82
N PRO A 202 -5.42 -2.95 -6.86
CA PRO A 202 -4.04 -2.97 -6.41
C PRO A 202 -3.99 -3.25 -4.91
N VAL A 203 -3.10 -4.16 -4.50
CA VAL A 203 -2.91 -4.54 -3.09
C VAL A 203 -1.67 -3.88 -2.52
N THR A 204 -0.58 -3.80 -3.29
CA THR A 204 0.66 -3.19 -2.83
C THR A 204 1.22 -2.29 -3.92
N TRP A 205 1.56 -1.05 -3.59
CA TRP A 205 2.20 -0.12 -4.51
C TRP A 205 3.27 0.72 -3.83
N VAL A 206 4.13 1.31 -4.66
CA VAL A 206 5.11 2.29 -4.25
C VAL A 206 5.03 3.56 -5.09
N ARG A 207 5.48 4.66 -4.50
CA ARG A 207 5.52 5.97 -5.13
C ARG A 207 6.75 6.75 -4.66
N GLN A 208 7.31 7.56 -5.55
CA GLN A 208 8.30 8.56 -5.19
C GLN A 208 7.60 9.92 -4.96
N SER A 209 8.02 10.65 -3.92
CA SER A 209 7.63 12.05 -3.69
C SER A 209 8.88 12.84 -3.38
N GLY A 210 9.25 13.77 -4.29
CA GLY A 210 10.57 14.40 -4.25
C GLY A 210 11.69 13.35 -4.29
N ALA A 211 12.59 13.41 -3.31
CA ALA A 211 13.63 12.41 -3.07
C ALA A 211 13.19 11.28 -2.12
N GLY A 212 12.04 11.41 -1.47
CA GLY A 212 11.49 10.42 -0.55
C GLY A 212 10.71 9.30 -1.23
N ARG A 213 10.39 8.28 -0.44
CA ARG A 213 9.82 7.02 -0.89
C ARG A 213 8.62 6.65 -0.03
N LEU A 214 7.51 6.31 -0.69
CA LEU A 214 6.25 5.88 -0.08
C LEU A 214 5.96 4.45 -0.48
N PHE A 215 5.60 3.63 0.48
CA PHE A 215 5.08 2.28 0.30
C PHE A 215 3.69 2.20 0.90
N TYR A 216 2.80 1.48 0.24
CA TYR A 216 1.50 1.10 0.80
C TYR A 216 1.19 -0.36 0.49
N THR A 217 0.59 -1.05 1.46
CA THR A 217 -0.09 -2.34 1.25
C THR A 217 -1.47 -2.36 1.89
N ASN A 218 -2.44 -2.97 1.22
CA ASN A 218 -3.82 -3.18 1.65
C ASN A 218 -3.93 -4.36 2.64
N LEU A 219 -2.87 -5.16 2.79
CA LEU A 219 -2.80 -6.23 3.79
C LEU A 219 -2.59 -5.66 5.19
N GLY A 220 -3.06 -6.36 6.23
CA GLY A 220 -2.82 -5.99 7.64
C GLY A 220 -4.08 -5.83 8.48
N HIS A 221 -5.26 -6.19 7.96
CA HIS A 221 -6.53 -6.14 8.69
C HIS A 221 -6.59 -7.16 9.82
N THR A 222 -6.16 -8.40 9.55
CA THR A 222 -6.23 -9.50 10.51
C THR A 222 -4.95 -9.70 11.31
N PRO A 223 -5.02 -10.12 12.58
CA PRO A 223 -3.83 -10.50 13.35
C PRO A 223 -2.97 -11.58 12.67
N SER A 224 -3.58 -12.54 11.97
CA SER A 224 -2.86 -13.58 11.23
C SER A 224 -1.96 -13.03 10.14
N THR A 225 -2.32 -11.91 9.50
CA THR A 225 -1.44 -11.26 8.52
C THR A 225 -0.17 -10.74 9.18
N TRP A 226 -0.27 -10.19 10.40
CA TRP A 226 0.89 -9.73 11.17
C TRP A 226 1.79 -10.88 11.65
N ASP A 227 1.30 -12.12 11.68
CA ASP A 227 2.08 -13.33 11.98
C ASP A 227 2.66 -14.02 10.75
N ASP A 228 2.23 -13.65 9.54
CA ASP A 228 2.74 -14.23 8.31
C ASP A 228 4.20 -13.79 8.06
N PRO A 229 5.17 -14.72 7.95
CA PRO A 229 6.57 -14.37 7.72
C PRO A 229 6.79 -13.60 6.42
N ARG A 230 5.94 -13.78 5.40
CA ARG A 230 6.03 -13.05 4.13
C ARG A 230 5.62 -11.59 4.32
N PHE A 231 4.52 -11.34 5.03
CA PHE A 231 4.08 -9.99 5.35
C PHE A 231 5.11 -9.28 6.24
N ARG A 232 5.62 -9.94 7.29
CA ARG A 232 6.69 -9.41 8.13
C ARG A 232 7.93 -9.03 7.32
N ALA A 233 8.39 -9.92 6.43
CA ALA A 233 9.52 -9.64 5.56
C ALA A 233 9.26 -8.46 4.60
N GLN A 234 8.05 -8.33 4.07
CA GLN A 234 7.63 -7.22 3.24
C GLN A 234 7.67 -5.88 4.00
N ILE A 235 7.13 -5.81 5.22
CA ILE A 235 7.18 -4.60 6.04
C ILE A 235 8.62 -4.20 6.39
N VAL A 236 9.48 -5.16 6.76
CA VAL A 236 10.92 -4.89 6.97
C VAL A 236 11.58 -4.36 5.69
N ALA A 237 11.28 -4.95 4.53
CA ALA A 237 11.82 -4.50 3.25
C ALA A 237 11.32 -3.09 2.90
N ALA A 238 10.04 -2.79 3.16
CA ALA A 238 9.44 -1.47 2.95
C ALA A 238 10.08 -0.41 3.83
N ILE A 239 10.28 -0.68 5.13
CA ILE A 239 10.98 0.23 6.06
C ILE A 239 12.42 0.49 5.56
N ARG A 240 13.15 -0.56 5.18
CA ARG A 240 14.51 -0.41 4.64
C ARG A 240 14.52 0.41 3.36
N TRP A 241 13.60 0.16 2.44
CA TRP A 241 13.55 0.85 1.16
C TRP A 241 13.15 2.31 1.29
N THR A 242 12.14 2.59 2.11
CA THR A 242 11.68 3.97 2.39
C THR A 242 12.74 4.77 3.17
N GLY A 243 13.51 4.10 4.05
CA GLY A 243 14.68 4.66 4.72
C GLY A 243 15.99 4.62 3.92
N HIS A 244 15.95 4.37 2.60
CA HIS A 244 17.11 4.34 1.70
C HIS A 244 18.24 3.35 2.09
N ARG A 245 17.88 2.23 2.73
CA ARG A 245 18.75 1.09 3.08
C ARG A 245 18.55 -0.14 2.18
N LEU A 246 17.66 -0.03 1.20
CA LEU A 246 17.38 -1.02 0.17
C LEU A 246 17.05 -0.27 -1.12
N ASP A 247 17.61 -0.71 -2.24
CA ASP A 247 17.33 -0.13 -3.55
C ASP A 247 16.39 -1.02 -4.35
N ALA A 248 15.36 -0.40 -4.92
CA ALA A 248 14.41 -1.02 -5.83
C ALA A 248 13.73 0.07 -6.69
N PRO A 249 13.26 -0.26 -7.90
CA PRO A 249 12.59 0.69 -8.79
C PRO A 249 11.36 1.38 -8.17
N THR A 250 11.23 2.68 -8.38
CA THR A 250 10.06 3.50 -7.96
C THR A 250 9.14 3.88 -9.10
N ALA A 251 9.66 3.89 -10.34
CA ALA A 251 8.97 4.45 -11.49
C ALA A 251 7.66 3.69 -11.77
N PRO A 252 6.57 4.40 -12.14
CA PRO A 252 5.32 3.77 -12.56
C PRO A 252 5.52 2.71 -13.64
N ASN A 253 4.70 1.66 -13.60
CA ASN A 253 4.79 0.50 -14.48
C ASN A 253 3.49 0.31 -15.30
N PRO A 254 3.16 1.23 -16.22
CA PRO A 254 1.88 1.22 -16.95
C PRO A 254 1.64 -0.11 -17.66
N ASP A 255 2.62 -0.65 -18.39
CA ASP A 255 2.45 -1.93 -19.12
C ASP A 255 2.11 -3.11 -18.19
N VAL A 256 2.62 -3.11 -16.96
CA VAL A 256 2.33 -4.15 -15.95
C VAL A 256 0.90 -3.99 -15.44
N GLN A 257 0.49 -2.75 -15.17
CA GLN A 257 -0.86 -2.42 -14.72
C GLN A 257 -1.90 -2.69 -15.82
N ASP A 258 -1.57 -2.42 -17.08
CA ASP A 258 -2.42 -2.68 -18.25
C ASP A 258 -2.72 -4.17 -18.40
N ARG A 259 -1.70 -5.03 -18.25
CA ARG A 259 -1.90 -6.49 -18.24
C ARG A 259 -2.77 -6.96 -17.07
N ALA A 260 -2.61 -6.39 -15.89
CA ALA A 260 -3.45 -6.70 -14.74
C ALA A 260 -4.92 -6.29 -14.99
N ALA A 261 -5.13 -5.13 -15.62
CA ALA A 261 -6.47 -4.65 -15.97
C ALA A 261 -7.17 -5.58 -16.97
N ILE A 262 -6.46 -6.01 -18.02
CA ILE A 262 -6.98 -6.94 -19.02
C ILE A 262 -7.29 -8.29 -18.39
N THR A 263 -6.41 -8.79 -17.52
CA THR A 263 -6.65 -10.05 -16.78
C THR A 263 -7.93 -9.96 -15.93
N ALA A 264 -8.14 -8.82 -15.25
CA ALA A 264 -9.36 -8.59 -14.46
C ALA A 264 -10.62 -8.56 -15.32
N LEU A 265 -10.57 -7.87 -16.46
CA LEU A 265 -11.67 -7.82 -17.42
C LEU A 265 -12.02 -9.22 -17.95
N SER A 266 -11.02 -9.98 -18.41
CA SER A 266 -11.21 -11.34 -18.90
C SER A 266 -11.81 -12.26 -17.83
N ALA A 267 -11.32 -12.18 -16.59
CA ALA A 267 -11.86 -12.96 -15.48
C ALA A 267 -13.33 -12.62 -15.17
N ALA A 268 -13.70 -11.34 -15.25
CA ALA A 268 -15.08 -10.89 -15.08
C ALA A 268 -16.01 -11.37 -16.21
N GLN A 269 -15.48 -11.58 -17.42
CA GLN A 269 -16.20 -12.17 -18.56
C GLN A 269 -16.23 -13.71 -18.54
N GLY A 270 -15.61 -14.35 -17.54
CA GLY A 270 -15.56 -15.81 -17.42
C GLY A 270 -14.50 -16.48 -18.29
N LEU A 271 -13.51 -15.73 -18.78
CA LEU A 271 -12.37 -16.25 -19.52
C LEU A 271 -11.23 -16.60 -18.56
N ASP A 272 -10.63 -17.78 -18.74
CA ASP A 272 -9.54 -18.27 -17.88
C ASP A 272 -8.18 -17.62 -18.21
N GLU A 273 -7.97 -17.24 -19.47
CA GLU A 273 -6.78 -16.54 -19.94
C GLU A 273 -7.21 -15.34 -20.79
N PRO A 274 -6.52 -14.19 -20.68
CA PRO A 274 -6.79 -13.06 -21.55
C PRO A 274 -6.41 -13.41 -22.99
N THR A 275 -7.37 -13.32 -23.91
CA THR A 275 -7.03 -13.24 -25.34
C THR A 275 -6.23 -11.95 -25.54
N PRO A 276 -4.97 -12.01 -26.00
CA PRO A 276 -4.19 -10.79 -26.17
C PRO A 276 -4.89 -9.89 -27.18
N PRO A 277 -5.39 -8.70 -26.81
CA PRO A 277 -5.92 -7.79 -27.80
C PRO A 277 -4.79 -7.36 -28.75
N SER A 278 -5.16 -6.99 -29.97
CA SER A 278 -4.22 -6.38 -30.92
C SER A 278 -3.66 -5.05 -30.40
N ASP A 279 -4.35 -4.37 -29.47
CA ASP A 279 -3.90 -3.16 -28.80
C ASP A 279 -4.18 -3.20 -27.27
N LEU A 280 -3.16 -3.60 -26.49
CA LEU A 280 -3.21 -3.66 -25.02
C LEU A 280 -3.44 -2.27 -24.40
N SER A 281 -2.89 -1.22 -25.01
CA SER A 281 -2.91 0.14 -24.47
C SER A 281 -4.30 0.77 -24.61
N GLU A 282 -5.00 0.51 -25.71
CA GLU A 282 -6.37 0.99 -25.91
C GLU A 282 -7.35 0.37 -24.92
N ILE A 283 -7.34 -0.96 -24.76
CA ILE A 283 -8.22 -1.65 -23.80
C ILE A 283 -7.93 -1.19 -22.38
N ALA A 284 -6.66 -1.13 -21.97
CA ALA A 284 -6.30 -0.65 -20.64
C ALA A 284 -6.71 0.82 -20.42
N SER A 285 -6.59 1.67 -21.45
CA SER A 285 -7.06 3.06 -21.39
C SER A 285 -8.57 3.16 -21.21
N ARG A 286 -9.34 2.30 -21.88
CA ARG A 286 -10.79 2.25 -21.72
C ARG A 286 -11.20 1.69 -20.35
N ILE A 287 -10.52 0.67 -19.82
CA ILE A 287 -10.76 0.17 -18.45
C ILE A 287 -10.49 1.28 -17.42
N ARG A 288 -9.40 2.04 -17.57
CA ARG A 288 -9.13 3.23 -16.73
C ARG A 288 -10.23 4.27 -16.85
N ALA A 289 -10.74 4.52 -18.06
CA ALA A 289 -11.82 5.47 -18.28
C ALA A 289 -13.12 5.01 -17.58
N LEU A 290 -13.40 3.70 -17.52
CA LEU A 290 -14.54 3.18 -16.76
C LEU A 290 -14.44 3.54 -15.27
N GLN A 291 -13.26 3.42 -14.65
CA GLN A 291 -13.03 3.80 -13.25
C GLN A 291 -13.39 5.26 -12.97
N ALA A 292 -13.19 6.16 -13.93
CA ALA A 292 -13.59 7.57 -13.81
C ALA A 292 -15.10 7.80 -13.93
N LEU A 293 -15.86 6.88 -14.56
CA LEU A 293 -17.31 6.98 -14.69
C LEU A 293 -18.05 6.63 -13.39
N HIS A 294 -17.37 6.02 -12.42
CA HIS A 294 -17.98 5.57 -11.17
C HIS A 294 -17.08 5.75 -9.93
N PRO A 295 -16.76 7.02 -9.57
CA PRO A 295 -15.70 7.29 -8.60
C PRO A 295 -16.01 6.96 -7.13
N GLU A 296 -17.26 6.65 -6.75
CA GLU A 296 -17.64 6.53 -5.31
C GLU A 296 -18.66 5.44 -4.96
N LYS A 297 -19.00 4.51 -5.86
CA LYS A 297 -20.14 3.60 -5.63
C LYS A 297 -20.04 2.27 -6.38
N HIS A 298 -18.94 1.51 -6.26
CA HIS A 298 -18.89 0.18 -6.91
C HIS A 298 -20.03 -0.80 -6.49
N ASP A 299 -20.77 -0.54 -5.42
CA ASP A 299 -22.00 -1.27 -5.05
C ASP A 299 -23.31 -0.43 -5.15
N GLY A 300 -23.27 0.74 -5.79
CA GLY A 300 -24.42 1.60 -6.09
C GLY A 300 -24.94 1.44 -7.53
N ASP A 301 -25.58 2.47 -8.09
CA ASP A 301 -26.15 2.44 -9.45
C ASP A 301 -25.07 2.26 -10.53
N ALA A 302 -24.85 1.01 -10.96
CA ALA A 302 -23.82 0.64 -11.94
C ALA A 302 -24.21 0.87 -13.41
N THR A 303 -25.38 1.45 -13.70
CA THR A 303 -25.93 1.49 -15.08
C THR A 303 -24.98 2.10 -16.11
N ALA A 304 -24.32 3.21 -15.78
CA ALA A 304 -23.38 3.87 -16.69
C ALA A 304 -22.07 3.08 -16.87
N TRP A 305 -21.64 2.38 -15.81
CA TRP A 305 -20.49 1.48 -15.86
C TRP A 305 -20.80 0.29 -16.76
N ASP A 306 -21.93 -0.39 -16.51
CA ASP A 306 -22.35 -1.60 -17.24
C ASP A 306 -22.53 -1.30 -18.73
N ALA A 307 -23.20 -0.21 -19.07
CA ALA A 307 -23.37 0.21 -20.47
C ALA A 307 -22.03 0.47 -21.18
N ALA A 308 -21.04 1.03 -20.47
CA ALA A 308 -19.72 1.28 -21.03
C ALA A 308 -18.85 0.00 -21.09
N LEU A 309 -19.04 -0.92 -20.15
CA LEU A 309 -18.42 -2.25 -20.14
C LEU A 309 -18.95 -3.15 -21.26
N ASP A 310 -20.25 -3.08 -21.57
CA ASP A 310 -20.86 -3.81 -22.69
C ASP A 310 -20.23 -3.38 -24.02
N GLN A 311 -20.06 -2.07 -24.23
CA GLN A 311 -19.37 -1.53 -25.42
C GLN A 311 -17.90 -1.95 -25.51
N LEU A 312 -17.27 -2.27 -24.39
CA LEU A 312 -15.92 -2.81 -24.34
C LEU A 312 -15.91 -4.29 -24.73
N SER A 313 -16.86 -5.04 -24.20
CA SER A 313 -17.02 -6.48 -24.45
C SER A 313 -17.37 -6.78 -25.91
N ASP A 314 -18.22 -5.98 -26.54
CA ASP A 314 -18.59 -6.11 -27.96
C ASP A 314 -17.44 -5.76 -28.94
N SER A 315 -16.38 -5.14 -28.43
CA SER A 315 -15.18 -4.76 -29.20
C SER A 315 -13.97 -5.65 -28.95
N ALA A 316 -14.09 -6.62 -28.03
CA ALA A 316 -13.11 -7.68 -27.88
C ALA A 316 -13.35 -8.73 -28.98
N PRO A 317 -12.35 -9.08 -29.80
CA PRO A 317 -12.50 -10.04 -30.89
C PRO A 317 -12.74 -11.47 -30.41
#